data_AF-A0A9X4AWM1-F1
#
_entry.id   AF-A0A9X4AWM1-F1
#
_cell.length_a   1.000
_cell.length_b   1.000
_cell.length_c   1.000
_cell.angle_alpha   90.00
_cell.angle_beta   90.00
_cell.angle_gamma   90.00
#
_symmetry.space_group_name_H-M   'P 1'
#
loop_
_entity.id
_entity.type
_entity.pdbx_description
1 polymer ?
#
loop_
_entity_poly.entity_id
_entity_poly.type
_entity_poly.pdbx_seq_one_letter_code
_entity_poly.pdbx_strand_id
1 'polypeptide(L)'
;MIFRSRILSLAALSALALSCSKSTPTPEKEATSTPSTAPVAPSASAVSTEREPPKPTIPTLAPEPFEATRMLSVDLFAIEGALLVTEGLRVGRIVEERVEWIGSIPDGNESLGGNRLSSVHGYWPDGVDVLYTTNNGRALMPTLFPLTGKGVERRFGPGGGLGWINGTTRLGKTTLVAGYDGEGGHRIETVRGPTWVIKPLDAEKGGCKEDEVRKAWGNNAALALPPRAIAGTEAGTLVTLGNLCEREKSPAAEVWDQPGKSRIIELGSMVKELGYFPKMLRGKGDDLWVESTPVLHYNGGKFETLPALDKPIRDLFVSPSGKLHGIAGRSIVRYDEGKWTTIANFPRPMRFSTIAMDEKETIWVSYSGVSRLRETQSADPEDHCTTPFVYLYEVSWKNDAKYTYPTTAKALSTFPAVADLGLVEYYEDGRRLGVTVKSKEQGEAVIAHVKANMKDEHPELICYAPRSPRVIEIKAAK
;
A
#
# COMPACT_ATOMS: atom_id res chain seq x y z
N MET A 1 26.76 -12.37 22.59
CA MET A 1 26.10 -11.58 23.65
C MET A 1 25.22 -12.52 24.44
N ILE A 2 25.55 -12.75 25.71
CA ILE A 2 24.92 -13.75 26.59
C ILE A 2 23.68 -13.11 27.20
N PHE A 3 22.48 -13.60 26.87
CA PHE A 3 21.27 -13.28 27.63
C PHE A 3 20.79 -14.51 28.38
N ARG A 4 20.80 -14.38 29.72
CA ARG A 4 20.41 -15.39 30.69
C ARG A 4 18.90 -15.53 30.71
N SER A 5 18.47 -16.78 30.54
CA SER A 5 17.12 -17.27 30.83
C SER A 5 16.78 -17.10 32.32
N ARG A 6 15.61 -16.53 32.62
CA ARG A 6 14.98 -16.66 33.95
C ARG A 6 13.60 -17.29 33.76
N ILE A 7 13.57 -18.57 34.12
CA ILE A 7 12.37 -19.37 34.36
C ILE A 7 11.74 -18.85 35.67
N LEU A 8 10.46 -18.49 35.63
CA LEU A 8 9.61 -18.49 36.81
C LEU A 8 8.27 -19.12 36.44
N SER A 9 8.12 -20.38 36.84
CA SER A 9 6.85 -21.08 36.92
C SER A 9 6.07 -20.54 38.12
N LEU A 10 4.81 -20.16 37.93
CA LEU A 10 3.82 -20.18 39.00
C LEU A 10 2.50 -20.69 38.43
N ALA A 11 2.12 -21.88 38.89
CA ALA A 11 0.80 -22.45 38.68
C ALA A 11 -0.13 -21.97 39.80
N ALA A 12 -1.34 -21.54 39.45
CA ALA A 12 -2.49 -21.60 40.35
C ALA A 12 -3.77 -21.65 39.50
N LEU A 13 -4.41 -22.82 39.48
CA LEU A 13 -5.81 -23.02 39.14
C LEU A 13 -6.69 -22.34 40.19
N SER A 14 -7.79 -21.72 39.77
CA SER A 14 -9.06 -21.74 40.52
C SER A 14 -10.22 -21.41 39.58
N ALA A 15 -11.12 -22.37 39.44
CA ALA A 15 -12.38 -22.27 38.72
C ALA A 15 -13.39 -21.45 39.51
N LEU A 16 -14.23 -20.67 38.84
CA LEU A 16 -15.57 -20.31 39.30
C LEU A 16 -16.51 -20.24 38.10
N ALA A 17 -17.58 -21.02 38.21
CA ALA A 17 -18.69 -21.10 37.27
C ALA A 17 -19.85 -20.19 37.72
N LEU A 18 -20.77 -19.96 36.77
CA LEU A 18 -22.17 -19.52 36.91
C LEU A 18 -22.42 -18.03 37.21
N SER A 19 -23.01 -17.33 36.23
CA SER A 19 -24.44 -16.97 36.31
C SER A 19 -24.91 -16.30 35.01
N CYS A 20 -25.90 -16.93 34.36
CA CYS A 20 -26.71 -16.32 33.32
C CYS A 20 -27.74 -15.40 33.96
N SER A 21 -27.95 -14.20 33.42
CA SER A 21 -29.21 -13.48 33.58
C SER A 21 -29.50 -12.66 32.32
N LYS A 22 -30.50 -13.13 31.56
CA LYS A 22 -31.17 -12.40 30.48
C LYS A 22 -32.09 -11.36 31.12
N SER A 23 -32.02 -10.13 30.66
CA SER A 23 -33.13 -9.17 30.82
C SER A 23 -33.26 -8.36 29.54
N THR A 24 -34.33 -8.66 28.81
CA THR A 24 -34.87 -7.96 27.65
C THR A 24 -35.46 -6.61 28.11
N PRO A 25 -35.22 -5.49 27.42
CA PRO A 25 -36.07 -4.30 27.56
C PRO A 25 -37.16 -4.30 26.48
N THR A 26 -38.40 -4.14 26.93
CA THR A 26 -39.60 -3.84 26.12
C THR A 26 -39.66 -2.32 25.87
N PRO A 27 -40.12 -1.85 24.69
CA PRO A 27 -40.00 -0.45 24.29
C PRO A 27 -41.08 0.43 24.94
N GLU A 28 -40.68 1.62 25.40
CA GLU A 28 -41.60 2.64 25.90
C GLU A 28 -41.90 3.70 24.83
N LYS A 29 -43.14 4.17 24.93
CA LYS A 29 -44.00 4.80 23.95
C LYS A 29 -43.64 6.27 23.71
N GLU A 30 -43.70 6.64 22.43
CA GLU A 30 -43.84 8.00 21.92
C GLU A 30 -44.93 8.79 22.66
N ALA A 31 -44.60 10.01 23.10
CA ALA A 31 -45.57 11.01 23.52
C ALA A 31 -45.44 12.24 22.61
N THR A 32 -46.43 12.38 21.74
CA THR A 32 -46.69 13.53 20.88
C THR A 32 -47.06 14.75 21.73
N SER A 33 -46.32 15.84 21.61
CA SER A 33 -46.75 17.16 22.10
C SER A 33 -47.13 18.06 20.92
N THR A 34 -48.37 18.52 20.94
CA THR A 34 -49.01 19.47 20.02
C THR A 34 -48.38 20.87 20.05
N PRO A 35 -48.53 21.66 18.97
CA PRO A 35 -47.87 22.96 18.82
C PRO A 35 -48.66 24.08 19.51
N SER A 36 -47.94 25.00 20.17
CA SER A 36 -48.49 26.25 20.69
C SER A 36 -48.05 27.41 19.79
N THR A 37 -49.04 28.06 19.18
CA THR A 37 -48.95 29.25 18.36
C THR A 37 -49.04 30.52 19.22
N ALA A 38 -48.08 31.45 19.05
CA ALA A 38 -48.18 32.85 19.43
C ALA A 38 -47.12 33.68 18.66
N PRO A 39 -47.20 35.02 18.56
CA PRO A 39 -47.43 35.73 17.30
C PRO A 39 -46.19 36.37 16.68
N VAL A 40 -46.29 36.62 15.38
CA VAL A 40 -45.33 37.30 14.51
C VAL A 40 -45.14 38.76 14.92
N ALA A 41 -43.90 39.16 15.16
CA ALA A 41 -43.45 40.55 15.21
C ALA A 41 -42.67 40.90 13.92
N PRO A 42 -42.79 42.12 13.38
CA PRO A 42 -42.18 42.48 12.10
C PRO A 42 -40.70 42.79 12.31
N SER A 43 -39.81 41.97 11.72
CA SER A 43 -38.38 42.28 11.67
C SER A 43 -37.96 42.68 10.27
N ALA A 44 -37.27 43.81 10.25
CA ALA A 44 -36.75 44.53 9.11
C ALA A 44 -36.03 43.64 8.10
N SER A 45 -36.24 43.97 6.83
CA SER A 45 -35.44 43.49 5.69
C SER A 45 -33.97 43.87 5.88
N ALA A 46 -33.20 43.01 6.54
CA ALA A 46 -31.76 42.96 6.37
C ALA A 46 -31.49 42.15 5.11
N VAL A 47 -30.91 42.79 4.10
CA VAL A 47 -30.34 42.13 2.93
C VAL A 47 -29.32 41.12 3.43
N SER A 48 -29.72 39.86 3.50
CA SER A 48 -28.82 38.74 3.77
C SER A 48 -27.91 38.67 2.56
N THR A 49 -26.69 39.17 2.72
CA THR A 49 -25.57 38.78 1.86
C THR A 49 -25.48 37.27 1.97
N GLU A 50 -25.94 36.59 0.92
CA GLU A 50 -25.85 35.14 0.78
C GLU A 50 -24.37 34.78 0.85
N ARG A 51 -23.94 34.40 2.06
CA ARG A 51 -22.58 33.99 2.35
C ARG A 51 -22.37 32.70 1.55
N GLU A 52 -21.51 32.77 0.53
CA GLU A 52 -21.12 31.63 -0.28
C GLU A 52 -20.84 30.45 0.68
N PRO A 53 -21.50 29.29 0.49
CA PRO A 53 -21.35 28.17 1.41
C PRO A 53 -19.86 27.83 1.52
N PRO A 54 -19.32 27.63 2.74
CA PRO A 54 -17.90 27.36 2.92
C PRO A 54 -17.53 26.16 2.05
N LYS A 55 -16.54 26.35 1.19
CA LYS A 55 -16.02 25.28 0.33
C LYS A 55 -15.71 24.07 1.23
N PRO A 56 -16.14 22.85 0.85
CA PRO A 56 -15.83 21.67 1.64
C PRO A 56 -14.32 21.60 1.83
N THR A 57 -13.88 21.64 3.09
CA THR A 57 -12.47 21.62 3.43
C THR A 57 -11.98 20.19 3.23
N ILE A 58 -10.89 20.00 2.48
CA ILE A 58 -10.27 18.68 2.32
C ILE A 58 -9.72 18.27 3.69
N PRO A 59 -10.15 17.14 4.27
CA PRO A 59 -9.74 16.75 5.62
C PRO A 59 -8.25 16.43 5.68
N THR A 60 -7.61 16.76 6.80
CA THR A 60 -6.26 16.29 7.12
C THR A 60 -6.35 15.02 7.96
N LEU A 61 -5.73 13.94 7.52
CA LEU A 61 -5.71 12.65 8.19
C LEU A 61 -4.33 12.36 8.79
N ALA A 62 -4.30 11.87 10.02
CA ALA A 62 -3.09 11.39 10.69
C ALA A 62 -3.27 9.96 11.22
N PRO A 63 -2.18 9.17 11.31
CA PRO A 63 -2.22 7.84 11.92
C PRO A 63 -2.56 7.91 13.42
N GLU A 64 -3.65 7.26 13.80
CA GLU A 64 -4.01 6.92 15.17
C GLU A 64 -3.63 5.44 15.41
N PRO A 65 -2.71 5.14 16.35
CA PRO A 65 -2.31 3.77 16.65
C PRO A 65 -3.50 2.88 17.02
N PHE A 66 -3.53 1.67 16.45
CA PHE A 66 -4.50 0.66 16.84
C PHE A 66 -4.04 -0.03 18.12
N GLU A 67 -4.72 0.24 19.24
CA GLU A 67 -4.28 -0.21 20.57
C GLU A 67 -4.06 -1.73 20.66
N ALA A 68 -4.86 -2.53 19.96
CA ALA A 68 -4.71 -3.99 19.94
C ALA A 68 -3.37 -4.47 19.34
N THR A 69 -2.62 -3.61 18.63
CA THR A 69 -1.32 -3.93 18.02
C THR A 69 -0.17 -3.03 18.46
N ARG A 70 -0.40 -2.08 19.39
CA ARG A 70 0.56 -1.03 19.79
C ARG A 70 1.92 -1.53 20.29
N MET A 71 1.98 -2.77 20.77
CA MET A 71 3.20 -3.41 21.29
C MET A 71 3.65 -4.60 20.46
N LEU A 72 3.00 -4.86 19.34
CA LEU A 72 3.24 -6.01 18.48
C LEU A 72 4.00 -5.58 17.23
N SER A 73 4.94 -6.42 16.80
CA SER A 73 5.53 -6.29 15.46
C SER A 73 4.60 -6.97 14.47
N VAL A 74 3.61 -6.22 13.97
CA VAL A 74 2.62 -6.73 13.02
C VAL A 74 2.77 -6.11 11.64
N ASP A 75 2.50 -6.92 10.62
CA ASP A 75 2.29 -6.47 9.24
C ASP A 75 0.79 -6.46 8.91
N LEU A 76 0.32 -5.47 8.14
CA LEU A 76 -1.07 -5.33 7.69
C LEU A 76 -1.22 -5.92 6.27
N PHE A 77 -2.32 -6.63 6.03
CA PHE A 77 -2.70 -7.14 4.70
C PHE A 77 -4.19 -6.91 4.44
N ALA A 78 -4.53 -6.60 3.20
CA ALA A 78 -5.91 -6.53 2.73
C ALA A 78 -6.23 -7.72 1.85
N ILE A 79 -7.35 -8.38 2.11
CA ILE A 79 -7.91 -9.43 1.27
C ILE A 79 -9.38 -9.12 0.97
N GLU A 80 -10.00 -9.85 0.06
CA GLU A 80 -11.42 -9.65 -0.24
C GLU A 80 -12.27 -9.92 1.03
N GLY A 81 -12.95 -8.88 1.53
CA GLY A 81 -13.85 -8.96 2.70
C GLY A 81 -13.17 -8.91 4.08
N ALA A 82 -11.86 -8.66 4.19
CA ALA A 82 -11.22 -8.51 5.50
C ALA A 82 -9.89 -7.74 5.48
N LEU A 83 -9.55 -7.15 6.64
CA LEU A 83 -8.21 -6.71 6.98
C LEU A 83 -7.56 -7.71 7.94
N LEU A 84 -6.35 -8.14 7.61
CA LEU A 84 -5.60 -9.12 8.36
C LEU A 84 -4.29 -8.52 8.88
N VAL A 85 -3.84 -9.04 10.02
CA VAL A 85 -2.54 -8.73 10.61
C VAL A 85 -1.76 -10.00 10.85
N THR A 86 -0.44 -9.92 10.81
CA THR A 86 0.42 -11.07 11.12
C THR A 86 1.42 -10.76 12.20
N GLU A 87 1.58 -11.66 13.16
CA GLU A 87 2.60 -11.58 14.20
C GLU A 87 3.40 -12.88 14.22
N GLY A 88 4.65 -12.81 13.79
CA GLY A 88 5.47 -14.01 13.56
C GLY A 88 4.83 -14.93 12.52
N LEU A 89 4.40 -16.12 12.95
CA LEU A 89 3.76 -17.13 12.10
C LEU A 89 2.23 -17.14 12.21
N ARG A 90 1.65 -16.25 13.03
CA ARG A 90 0.21 -16.18 13.29
C ARG A 90 -0.45 -15.15 12.39
N VAL A 91 -1.68 -15.43 12.00
CA VAL A 91 -2.54 -14.50 11.25
C VAL A 91 -3.78 -14.23 12.08
N GLY A 92 -4.14 -12.96 12.19
CA GLY A 92 -5.36 -12.49 12.83
C GLY A 92 -6.13 -11.54 11.92
N ARG A 93 -7.42 -11.38 12.19
CA ARG A 93 -8.32 -10.46 11.51
C ARG A 93 -8.62 -9.27 12.41
N ILE A 94 -8.57 -8.06 11.85
CA ILE A 94 -9.04 -6.87 12.57
C ILE A 94 -10.57 -6.89 12.57
N VAL A 95 -11.16 -6.85 13.76
CA VAL A 95 -12.61 -6.79 13.95
C VAL A 95 -12.88 -5.74 15.01
N GLU A 96 -13.46 -4.62 14.59
CA GLU A 96 -13.73 -3.49 15.46
C GLU A 96 -12.44 -3.04 16.18
N GLU A 97 -12.40 -3.14 17.52
CA GLU A 97 -11.29 -2.71 18.36
C GLU A 97 -10.35 -3.85 18.79
N ARG A 98 -10.43 -5.04 18.16
CA ARG A 98 -9.61 -6.21 18.52
C ARG A 98 -9.03 -6.94 17.31
N VAL A 99 -8.08 -7.83 17.60
CA VAL A 99 -7.56 -8.82 16.64
C VAL A 99 -8.12 -10.20 17.00
N GLU A 100 -8.84 -10.81 16.06
CA GLU A 100 -9.27 -12.21 16.16
C GLU A 100 -8.24 -13.11 15.48
N TRP A 101 -7.47 -13.88 16.26
CA TRP A 101 -6.47 -14.80 15.71
C TRP A 101 -7.14 -16.00 15.04
N ILE A 102 -6.88 -16.20 13.75
CA ILE A 102 -7.58 -17.19 12.92
C ILE A 102 -6.75 -18.44 12.65
N GLY A 103 -5.43 -18.37 12.78
CA GLY A 103 -4.56 -19.52 12.63
C GLY A 103 -3.07 -19.17 12.60
N SER A 104 -2.25 -20.19 12.40
CA SER A 104 -0.80 -20.06 12.21
C SER A 104 -0.30 -21.05 11.18
N ILE A 105 0.79 -20.70 10.50
CA ILE A 105 1.52 -21.67 9.68
C ILE A 105 2.41 -22.56 10.55
N PRO A 106 2.79 -23.76 10.08
CA PRO A 106 3.68 -24.64 10.83
C PRO A 106 5.02 -23.96 11.13
N ASP A 107 5.46 -24.05 12.38
CA ASP A 107 6.84 -23.75 12.74
C ASP A 107 7.71 -24.95 12.36
N GLY A 108 8.36 -24.83 11.20
CA GLY A 108 9.13 -25.91 10.59
C GLY A 108 10.44 -25.37 10.05
N ASN A 109 11.29 -26.27 9.56
CA ASN A 109 12.60 -25.92 9.02
C ASN A 109 13.51 -25.21 10.05
N GLU A 110 13.47 -25.61 11.32
CA GLU A 110 14.34 -25.04 12.37
C GLU A 110 15.82 -25.11 11.97
N SER A 111 16.24 -26.20 11.32
CA SER A 111 17.60 -26.37 10.78
C SER A 111 17.98 -25.34 9.70
N LEU A 112 16.98 -24.66 9.13
CA LEU A 112 17.11 -23.58 8.15
C LEU A 112 16.69 -22.22 8.75
N GLY A 113 16.69 -22.09 10.08
CA GLY A 113 16.36 -20.84 10.77
C GLY A 113 14.86 -20.58 10.94
N GLY A 114 14.01 -21.59 10.72
CA GLY A 114 12.56 -21.48 10.85
C GLY A 114 11.89 -20.88 9.62
N ASN A 115 10.59 -20.64 9.72
CA ASN A 115 9.78 -20.02 8.68
C ASN A 115 9.58 -18.52 8.93
N ARG A 116 9.21 -17.79 7.89
CA ARG A 116 8.73 -16.42 7.94
C ARG A 116 7.55 -16.25 7.01
N LEU A 117 6.48 -15.66 7.52
CA LEU A 117 5.34 -15.21 6.73
C LEU A 117 5.74 -13.99 5.89
N SER A 118 5.44 -14.01 4.59
CA SER A 118 5.73 -12.90 3.68
C SER A 118 4.50 -12.12 3.27
N SER A 119 3.34 -12.77 3.16
CA SER A 119 2.09 -12.10 2.75
C SER A 119 0.86 -12.95 2.99
N VAL A 120 -0.30 -12.30 3.12
CA VAL A 120 -1.62 -12.95 3.19
C VAL A 120 -2.47 -12.54 1.99
N HIS A 121 -3.20 -13.50 1.41
CA HIS A 121 -3.98 -13.35 0.18
C HIS A 121 -5.35 -14.03 0.31
N GLY A 122 -6.19 -13.82 -0.70
CA GLY A 122 -7.43 -14.57 -0.90
C GLY A 122 -8.68 -13.81 -0.47
N TYR A 123 -9.59 -14.48 0.23
CA TYR A 123 -10.90 -13.94 0.60
C TYR A 123 -11.42 -14.50 1.93
N TRP A 124 -12.14 -13.67 2.67
CA TRP A 124 -12.75 -14.03 3.95
C TRP A 124 -14.16 -14.65 3.76
N PRO A 125 -14.60 -15.61 4.60
CA PRO A 125 -13.85 -16.30 5.65
C PRO A 125 -13.07 -17.54 5.21
N ASP A 126 -13.44 -18.15 4.07
CA ASP A 126 -13.09 -19.53 3.77
C ASP A 126 -11.86 -19.71 2.84
N GLY A 127 -11.26 -18.60 2.40
CA GLY A 127 -10.19 -18.61 1.40
C GLY A 127 -9.00 -17.75 1.81
N VAL A 128 -8.63 -17.74 3.09
CA VAL A 128 -7.42 -17.06 3.55
C VAL A 128 -6.23 -17.95 3.24
N ASP A 129 -5.35 -17.48 2.37
CA ASP A 129 -4.14 -18.18 1.97
C ASP A 129 -2.91 -17.38 2.41
N VAL A 130 -1.87 -18.05 2.87
CA VAL A 130 -0.65 -17.43 3.40
C VAL A 130 0.53 -17.83 2.53
N LEU A 131 1.36 -16.86 2.16
CA LEU A 131 2.68 -17.14 1.60
C LEU A 131 3.72 -17.06 2.70
N TYR A 132 4.56 -18.09 2.77
CA TYR A 132 5.69 -18.12 3.67
C TYR A 132 6.92 -18.74 3.00
N THR A 133 8.08 -18.47 3.59
CA THR A 133 9.39 -18.91 3.11
C THR A 133 10.24 -19.32 4.31
N THR A 134 11.31 -20.08 4.09
CA THR A 134 12.28 -20.34 5.16
C THR A 134 13.14 -19.09 5.39
N ASN A 135 13.66 -18.91 6.61
CA ASN A 135 14.60 -17.81 6.90
C ASN A 135 15.98 -18.04 6.26
N ASN A 136 16.25 -19.24 5.74
CA ASN A 136 17.47 -19.51 5.01
C ASN A 136 17.35 -19.00 3.57
N GLY A 137 17.98 -17.85 3.30
CA GLY A 137 18.04 -17.25 1.96
C GLY A 137 18.65 -18.12 0.87
N ARG A 138 19.33 -19.23 1.22
CA ARG A 138 19.85 -20.20 0.24
C ARG A 138 18.85 -21.29 -0.15
N ALA A 139 17.74 -21.41 0.57
CA ALA A 139 16.75 -22.49 0.43
C ALA A 139 15.33 -21.95 0.72
N LEU A 140 14.92 -20.92 -0.02
CA LEU A 140 13.72 -20.12 0.30
C LEU A 140 12.41 -20.95 0.34
N MET A 141 12.31 -22.08 -0.38
CA MET A 141 11.12 -22.95 -0.43
C MET A 141 9.76 -22.20 -0.33
N PRO A 142 9.48 -21.19 -1.18
CA PRO A 142 8.26 -20.41 -1.05
C PRO A 142 7.03 -21.31 -1.15
N THR A 143 6.14 -21.16 -0.18
CA THR A 143 5.00 -22.04 0.01
C THR A 143 3.73 -21.21 0.16
N LEU A 144 2.72 -21.53 -0.64
CA LEU A 144 1.33 -21.14 -0.42
C LEU A 144 0.67 -22.15 0.49
N PHE A 145 0.12 -21.67 1.61
CA PHE A 145 -0.58 -22.47 2.59
C PHE A 145 -2.02 -21.99 2.75
N PRO A 146 -3.03 -22.85 2.52
CA PRO A 146 -4.42 -22.50 2.76
C PRO A 146 -4.70 -22.47 4.27
N LEU A 147 -4.65 -21.29 4.87
CA LEU A 147 -4.86 -21.11 6.31
C LEU A 147 -6.31 -21.43 6.70
N THR A 148 -7.27 -21.02 5.87
CA THR A 148 -8.68 -21.36 6.04
C THR A 148 -9.24 -22.14 4.85
N GLY A 149 -10.21 -23.00 5.14
CA GLY A 149 -11.00 -23.74 4.15
C GLY A 149 -10.29 -24.89 3.43
N LYS A 150 -10.84 -25.26 2.25
CA LYS A 150 -10.38 -26.38 1.42
C LYS A 150 -9.46 -25.87 0.31
N GLY A 151 -8.15 -25.95 0.50
CA GLY A 151 -7.14 -25.68 -0.53
C GLY A 151 -6.03 -26.73 -0.52
N VAL A 152 -5.11 -26.63 -1.47
CA VAL A 152 -3.92 -27.48 -1.55
C VAL A 152 -2.69 -26.64 -1.29
N GLU A 153 -1.85 -27.07 -0.33
CA GLU A 153 -0.53 -26.46 -0.12
C GLU A 153 0.29 -26.57 -1.42
N ARG A 154 0.92 -25.47 -1.83
CA ARG A 154 1.78 -25.47 -3.01
C ARG A 154 3.13 -24.88 -2.73
N ARG A 155 4.18 -25.63 -3.07
CA ARG A 155 5.57 -25.26 -2.85
C ARG A 155 6.31 -25.15 -4.17
N PHE A 156 7.14 -24.11 -4.29
CA PHE A 156 8.05 -23.91 -5.40
C PHE A 156 9.49 -24.13 -4.91
N GLY A 157 10.23 -25.00 -5.61
CA GLY A 157 11.58 -25.42 -5.22
C GLY A 157 11.62 -26.34 -3.98
N PRO A 158 10.84 -27.45 -3.95
CA PRO A 158 10.89 -28.40 -2.84
C PRO A 158 12.33 -28.91 -2.62
N GLY A 159 12.72 -29.13 -1.36
CA GLY A 159 14.08 -29.58 -1.02
C GLY A 159 15.14 -28.46 -0.96
N GLY A 160 14.74 -27.19 -1.04
CA GLY A 160 15.65 -26.05 -0.94
C GLY A 160 16.18 -25.53 -2.28
N GLY A 161 15.53 -25.90 -3.39
CA GLY A 161 15.84 -25.36 -4.72
C GLY A 161 15.50 -23.88 -4.87
N LEU A 162 16.00 -23.27 -5.94
CA LEU A 162 15.60 -21.92 -6.34
C LEU A 162 14.11 -21.91 -6.70
N GLY A 163 13.33 -21.07 -6.04
CA GLY A 163 11.92 -20.90 -6.34
C GLY A 163 11.34 -19.59 -5.79
N TRP A 164 10.27 -19.12 -6.42
CA TRP A 164 9.55 -17.90 -6.08
C TRP A 164 8.05 -18.07 -6.37
N ILE A 165 7.20 -17.40 -5.59
CA ILE A 165 5.78 -17.20 -5.90
C ILE A 165 5.64 -15.77 -6.41
N ASN A 166 5.16 -15.61 -7.64
CA ASN A 166 4.97 -14.32 -8.30
C ASN A 166 3.63 -13.68 -7.93
N GLY A 167 2.70 -14.46 -7.37
CA GLY A 167 1.45 -13.96 -6.83
C GLY A 167 0.36 -15.03 -6.79
N THR A 168 -0.79 -14.63 -6.26
CA THR A 168 -2.00 -15.44 -6.22
C THR A 168 -3.18 -14.62 -6.70
N THR A 169 -4.18 -15.27 -7.28
CA THR A 169 -5.41 -14.58 -7.66
C THR A 169 -6.62 -15.50 -7.59
N ARG A 170 -7.80 -14.89 -7.46
CA ARG A 170 -9.08 -15.55 -7.48
C ARG A 170 -9.83 -15.24 -8.78
N LEU A 171 -10.35 -16.29 -9.42
CA LEU A 171 -11.26 -16.24 -10.56
C LEU A 171 -12.54 -16.99 -10.18
N GLY A 172 -13.56 -16.24 -9.76
CA GLY A 172 -14.82 -16.81 -9.27
C GLY A 172 -14.60 -17.72 -8.04
N LYS A 173 -14.70 -19.04 -8.21
CA LYS A 173 -14.46 -20.03 -7.15
C LYS A 173 -13.07 -20.66 -7.18
N THR A 174 -12.26 -20.32 -8.17
CA THR A 174 -10.92 -20.89 -8.38
C THR A 174 -9.86 -19.94 -7.84
N THR A 175 -8.93 -20.46 -7.05
CA THR A 175 -7.70 -19.72 -6.69
C THR A 175 -6.53 -20.31 -7.48
N LEU A 176 -5.76 -19.42 -8.10
CA LEU A 176 -4.56 -19.72 -8.85
C LEU A 176 -3.34 -19.18 -8.12
N VAL A 177 -2.23 -19.90 -8.21
CA VAL A 177 -0.89 -19.44 -7.83
C VAL A 177 0.01 -19.44 -9.05
N ALA A 178 0.76 -18.36 -9.25
CA ALA A 178 1.83 -18.31 -10.25
C ALA A 178 3.18 -18.32 -9.55
N GLY A 179 4.11 -19.11 -10.05
CA GLY A 179 5.45 -19.17 -9.49
C GLY A 179 6.45 -19.75 -10.46
N TYR A 180 7.68 -19.88 -9.99
CA TYR A 180 8.80 -20.45 -10.70
C TYR A 180 9.61 -21.31 -9.76
N ASP A 181 10.16 -22.41 -10.27
CA ASP A 181 11.34 -23.03 -9.67
C ASP A 181 12.29 -23.59 -10.72
N GLY A 182 13.50 -23.96 -10.28
CA GLY A 182 14.57 -24.40 -11.16
C GLY A 182 14.21 -25.64 -12.00
N GLU A 183 13.41 -26.57 -11.46
CA GLU A 183 13.05 -27.84 -12.10
C GLU A 183 11.83 -27.71 -13.02
N GLY A 184 10.76 -27.08 -12.53
CA GLY A 184 9.49 -26.96 -13.25
C GLY A 184 9.38 -25.70 -14.10
N GLY A 185 10.25 -24.71 -13.90
CA GLY A 185 10.15 -23.41 -14.54
C GLY A 185 8.91 -22.63 -14.09
N HIS A 186 8.48 -21.68 -14.90
CA HIS A 186 7.29 -20.87 -14.65
C HIS A 186 6.01 -21.69 -14.87
N ARG A 187 5.08 -21.62 -13.92
CA ARG A 187 3.78 -22.30 -14.02
C ARG A 187 2.68 -21.58 -13.24
N ILE A 188 1.44 -21.82 -13.65
CA ILE A 188 0.22 -21.30 -13.03
C ILE A 188 -0.63 -22.50 -12.65
N GLU A 189 -0.98 -22.61 -11.37
CA GLU A 189 -1.56 -23.83 -10.82
C GLU A 189 -2.82 -23.50 -10.02
N THR A 190 -3.85 -24.36 -10.15
CA THR A 190 -5.03 -24.26 -9.32
C THR A 190 -4.74 -24.84 -7.93
N VAL A 191 -4.94 -24.03 -6.89
CA VAL A 191 -4.78 -24.44 -5.48
C VAL A 191 -6.11 -24.59 -4.76
N ARG A 192 -7.19 -24.08 -5.34
CA ARG A 192 -8.55 -24.14 -4.77
C ARG A 192 -9.60 -24.10 -5.88
N GLY A 193 -10.71 -24.79 -5.66
CA GLY A 193 -11.88 -24.75 -6.55
C GLY A 193 -11.74 -25.58 -7.83
N PRO A 194 -12.62 -25.37 -8.83
CA PRO A 194 -12.55 -26.07 -10.11
C PRO A 194 -11.21 -25.85 -10.81
N THR A 195 -10.62 -26.93 -11.32
CA THR A 195 -9.35 -26.87 -12.06
C THR A 195 -9.47 -25.97 -13.28
N TRP A 196 -8.55 -25.00 -13.36
CA TRP A 196 -8.35 -24.17 -14.53
C TRP A 196 -7.06 -24.60 -15.24
N VAL A 197 -7.19 -25.05 -16.49
CA VAL A 197 -6.02 -25.37 -17.32
C VAL A 197 -5.56 -24.10 -18.02
N ILE A 198 -4.56 -23.44 -17.42
CA ILE A 198 -3.88 -22.29 -18.00
C ILE A 198 -2.62 -22.77 -18.72
N LYS A 199 -2.51 -22.41 -20.00
CA LYS A 199 -1.32 -22.67 -20.82
C LYS A 199 -0.77 -21.31 -21.28
N PRO A 200 0.29 -20.81 -20.64
CA PRO A 200 1.02 -19.65 -21.15
C PRO A 200 1.54 -19.90 -22.56
N LEU A 201 1.62 -18.84 -23.35
CA LEU A 201 2.21 -18.90 -24.68
C LEU A 201 3.68 -19.30 -24.59
N ASP A 202 4.06 -20.29 -25.39
CA ASP A 202 5.45 -20.69 -25.55
C ASP A 202 6.24 -19.61 -26.31
N ALA A 203 7.56 -19.60 -26.10
CA ALA A 203 8.47 -18.61 -26.68
C ALA A 203 8.35 -18.55 -28.22
N GLU A 204 8.19 -19.69 -28.89
CA GLU A 204 8.06 -19.78 -30.34
C GLU A 204 6.79 -19.06 -30.84
N LYS A 205 5.63 -19.33 -30.25
CA LYS A 205 4.38 -18.64 -30.59
C LYS A 205 4.39 -17.17 -30.20
N GLY A 206 5.20 -16.79 -29.22
CA GLY A 206 5.46 -15.41 -28.86
C GLY A 206 6.40 -14.67 -29.82
N GLY A 207 6.99 -15.35 -30.80
CA GLY A 207 7.97 -14.78 -31.73
C GLY A 207 9.33 -14.48 -31.09
N CYS A 208 9.67 -15.15 -29.99
CA CYS A 208 10.94 -14.99 -29.30
C CYS A 208 12.05 -15.77 -29.99
N LYS A 209 13.26 -15.19 -30.00
CA LYS A 209 14.46 -15.90 -30.45
C LYS A 209 14.99 -16.81 -29.34
N GLU A 210 15.73 -17.84 -29.72
CA GLU A 210 16.26 -18.82 -28.77
C GLU A 210 17.24 -18.20 -27.75
N ASP A 211 18.01 -17.18 -28.15
CA ASP A 211 18.96 -16.45 -27.31
C ASP A 211 18.30 -15.39 -26.41
N GLU A 212 17.02 -15.08 -26.63
CA GLU A 212 16.27 -14.10 -25.83
C GLU A 212 15.65 -14.71 -24.57
N VAL A 213 15.41 -16.03 -24.53
CA VAL A 213 14.61 -16.66 -23.47
C VAL A 213 15.42 -17.57 -22.56
N ARG A 214 15.13 -17.54 -21.25
CA ARG A 214 15.77 -18.43 -20.29
C ARG A 214 15.00 -19.74 -20.18
N LYS A 215 15.68 -20.83 -20.48
CA LYS A 215 15.17 -22.18 -20.23
C LYS A 215 15.41 -22.55 -18.76
N ALA A 216 14.41 -23.12 -18.08
CA ALA A 216 14.60 -23.68 -16.75
C ALA A 216 15.49 -24.94 -16.84
N TRP A 217 16.14 -25.31 -15.75
CA TRP A 217 17.06 -26.45 -15.76
C TRP A 217 16.27 -27.74 -16.04
N GLY A 218 16.58 -28.39 -17.17
CA GLY A 218 15.89 -29.60 -17.59
C GLY A 218 14.52 -29.37 -18.25
N ASN A 219 14.07 -28.12 -18.43
CA ASN A 219 12.84 -27.81 -19.16
C ASN A 219 13.16 -27.13 -20.49
N ASN A 220 12.79 -27.79 -21.60
CA ASN A 220 13.03 -27.29 -22.95
C ASN A 220 12.02 -26.22 -23.41
N ALA A 221 10.89 -26.05 -22.70
CA ALA A 221 9.84 -25.11 -23.07
C ALA A 221 9.99 -23.78 -22.33
N ALA A 222 10.53 -22.77 -23.02
CA ALA A 222 10.53 -21.39 -22.53
C ALA A 222 9.17 -20.72 -22.78
N LEU A 223 8.78 -19.80 -21.91
CA LEU A 223 7.56 -19.01 -22.08
C LEU A 223 7.87 -17.72 -22.84
N ALA A 224 6.92 -17.26 -23.65
CA ALA A 224 7.01 -15.94 -24.28
C ALA A 224 6.98 -14.81 -23.24
N LEU A 225 6.17 -14.98 -22.19
CA LEU A 225 6.02 -14.01 -21.11
C LEU A 225 6.14 -14.70 -19.75
N PRO A 226 7.34 -14.79 -19.16
CA PRO A 226 7.50 -15.27 -17.80
C PRO A 226 6.74 -14.37 -16.81
N PRO A 227 5.75 -14.88 -16.08
CA PRO A 227 4.93 -14.06 -15.19
C PRO A 227 5.77 -13.57 -14.01
N ARG A 228 5.76 -12.26 -13.78
CA ARG A 228 6.31 -11.56 -12.60
C ARG A 228 5.22 -11.08 -11.64
N ALA A 229 3.98 -11.00 -12.13
CA ALA A 229 2.79 -10.78 -11.32
C ALA A 229 1.59 -11.47 -11.99
N ILE A 230 0.58 -11.77 -11.18
CA ILE A 230 -0.68 -12.38 -11.63
C ILE A 230 -1.85 -11.71 -10.90
N ALA A 231 -2.93 -11.44 -11.63
CA ALA A 231 -4.17 -10.95 -11.07
C ALA A 231 -5.36 -11.43 -11.91
N GLY A 232 -6.54 -11.33 -11.33
CA GLY A 232 -7.79 -11.77 -11.92
C GLY A 232 -8.86 -10.73 -11.67
N THR A 233 -9.73 -10.49 -12.65
CA THR A 233 -10.84 -9.55 -12.53
C THR A 233 -12.06 -10.25 -11.92
N GLU A 234 -13.06 -9.49 -11.43
CA GLU A 234 -14.34 -10.07 -11.03
C GLU A 234 -15.11 -10.66 -12.21
N ALA A 235 -14.91 -10.13 -13.42
CA ALA A 235 -15.45 -10.65 -14.67
C ALA A 235 -14.86 -12.01 -15.10
N GLY A 236 -13.78 -12.48 -14.44
CA GLY A 236 -13.16 -13.77 -14.72
C GLY A 236 -11.99 -13.73 -15.69
N THR A 237 -11.51 -12.54 -16.06
CA THR A 237 -10.30 -12.37 -16.87
C THR A 237 -9.06 -12.64 -16.01
N LEU A 238 -8.14 -13.47 -16.48
CA LEU A 238 -6.81 -13.63 -15.90
C LEU A 238 -5.80 -12.75 -16.63
N VAL A 239 -4.95 -12.06 -15.87
CA VAL A 239 -3.86 -11.23 -16.40
C VAL A 239 -2.56 -11.60 -15.71
N THR A 240 -1.50 -11.78 -16.49
CA THR A 240 -0.13 -11.84 -15.98
C THR A 240 0.70 -10.73 -16.59
N LEU A 241 1.69 -10.24 -15.85
CA LEU A 241 2.64 -9.23 -16.32
C LEU A 241 4.04 -9.79 -16.35
N GLY A 242 4.83 -9.40 -17.33
CA GLY A 242 6.23 -9.77 -17.45
C GLY A 242 6.94 -8.95 -18.52
N ASN A 243 8.11 -9.43 -18.91
CA ASN A 243 8.86 -8.89 -20.03
C ASN A 243 8.79 -9.89 -21.20
N LEU A 244 8.27 -9.44 -22.34
CA LEU A 244 8.14 -10.26 -23.54
C LEU A 244 9.53 -10.71 -24.02
N CYS A 245 9.68 -12.02 -24.18
CA CYS A 245 10.95 -12.67 -24.53
C CYS A 245 12.09 -12.30 -23.57
N GLU A 246 11.77 -12.07 -22.29
CA GLU A 246 12.71 -11.62 -21.23
C GLU A 246 13.50 -10.34 -21.55
N ARG A 247 13.11 -9.58 -22.59
CA ARG A 247 13.76 -8.32 -22.95
C ARG A 247 13.41 -7.25 -21.92
N GLU A 248 14.43 -6.69 -21.27
CA GLU A 248 14.29 -5.75 -20.14
C GLU A 248 13.32 -4.59 -20.42
N LYS A 249 13.30 -4.09 -21.66
CA LYS A 249 12.49 -2.94 -22.12
C LYS A 249 11.30 -3.36 -22.99
N SER A 250 10.73 -4.52 -22.72
CA SER A 250 9.55 -5.04 -23.44
C SER A 250 8.46 -5.45 -22.46
N PRO A 251 7.94 -4.53 -21.63
CA PRO A 251 6.85 -4.86 -20.71
C PRO A 251 5.62 -5.30 -21.50
N ALA A 252 4.99 -6.37 -21.07
CA ALA A 252 3.82 -6.94 -21.72
C ALA A 252 2.90 -7.62 -20.71
N ALA A 253 1.64 -7.81 -21.10
CA ALA A 253 0.65 -8.59 -20.39
C ALA A 253 0.23 -9.80 -21.22
N GLU A 254 0.03 -10.95 -20.57
CA GLU A 254 -0.69 -12.08 -21.17
C GLU A 254 -2.06 -12.17 -20.52
N VAL A 255 -3.11 -12.22 -21.34
CA VAL A 255 -4.51 -12.09 -20.92
C VAL A 255 -5.31 -13.29 -21.39
N TRP A 256 -6.06 -13.91 -20.48
CA TRP A 256 -7.05 -14.96 -20.75
C TRP A 256 -8.44 -14.46 -20.35
N ASP A 257 -9.31 -14.18 -21.33
CA ASP A 257 -10.72 -13.88 -21.04
C ASP A 257 -11.51 -15.15 -20.70
N GLN A 258 -10.98 -16.32 -21.10
CA GLN A 258 -11.52 -17.64 -20.81
C GLN A 258 -10.37 -18.66 -20.74
N PRO A 259 -10.59 -19.82 -20.08
CA PRO A 259 -9.58 -20.88 -20.03
C PRO A 259 -9.08 -21.31 -21.41
N GLY A 260 -7.78 -21.61 -21.52
CA GLY A 260 -7.19 -22.27 -22.68
C GLY A 260 -6.71 -21.38 -23.83
N LYS A 261 -7.20 -20.14 -23.99
CA LYS A 261 -6.71 -19.20 -25.02
C LYS A 261 -6.29 -17.87 -24.41
N SER A 262 -5.05 -17.47 -24.66
CA SER A 262 -4.51 -16.16 -24.30
C SER A 262 -4.17 -15.31 -25.51
N ARG A 263 -3.90 -14.03 -25.23
CA ARG A 263 -3.22 -13.09 -26.12
C ARG A 263 -2.17 -12.31 -25.34
N ILE A 264 -1.12 -11.89 -26.02
CA ILE A 264 -0.14 -10.93 -25.49
C ILE A 264 -0.57 -9.52 -25.89
N ILE A 265 -0.49 -8.59 -24.94
CA ILE A 265 -0.65 -7.16 -25.15
C ILE A 265 0.69 -6.51 -24.79
N GLU A 266 1.37 -5.93 -25.77
CA GLU A 266 2.60 -5.16 -25.53
C GLU A 266 2.26 -3.84 -24.84
N LEU A 267 3.00 -3.53 -23.77
CA LEU A 267 2.81 -2.32 -22.96
C LEU A 267 3.92 -1.29 -23.20
N GLY A 268 4.92 -1.60 -24.03
CA GLY A 268 6.12 -0.77 -24.25
C GLY A 268 5.84 0.65 -24.77
N SER A 269 4.70 0.87 -25.42
CA SER A 269 4.24 2.21 -25.86
C SER A 269 3.64 3.04 -24.73
N MET A 270 3.24 2.40 -23.61
CA MET A 270 2.57 3.04 -22.47
C MET A 270 3.52 3.18 -21.26
N VAL A 271 4.36 2.16 -21.02
CA VAL A 271 5.34 2.11 -19.94
C VAL A 271 6.66 1.57 -20.47
N LYS A 272 7.78 2.12 -19.99
CA LYS A 272 9.12 1.70 -20.46
C LYS A 272 9.61 0.43 -19.77
N GLU A 273 9.25 0.26 -18.51
CA GLU A 273 9.68 -0.84 -17.65
C GLU A 273 8.62 -1.13 -16.58
N LEU A 274 8.60 -2.37 -16.09
CA LEU A 274 7.85 -2.76 -14.91
C LEU A 274 8.73 -2.62 -13.67
N GLY A 275 8.11 -2.31 -12.52
CA GLY A 275 8.79 -2.34 -11.24
C GLY A 275 9.43 -3.70 -10.93
N TYR A 276 10.34 -3.74 -9.96
CA TYR A 276 11.03 -4.98 -9.57
C TYR A 276 10.03 -6.07 -9.11
N PHE A 277 8.99 -5.66 -8.39
CA PHE A 277 7.82 -6.48 -8.06
C PHE A 277 6.58 -5.75 -8.57
N PRO A 278 6.16 -5.99 -9.82
CA PRO A 278 4.98 -5.31 -10.35
C PRO A 278 3.75 -5.70 -9.52
N LYS A 279 2.95 -4.70 -9.13
CA LYS A 279 1.71 -4.92 -8.37
C LYS A 279 0.53 -4.72 -9.32
N MET A 280 -0.46 -5.59 -9.18
CA MET A 280 -1.75 -5.44 -9.84
C MET A 280 -2.84 -5.36 -8.78
N LEU A 281 -3.75 -4.40 -8.94
CA LEU A 281 -4.83 -4.13 -7.99
C LEU A 281 -6.17 -4.40 -8.66
N ARG A 282 -6.94 -5.32 -8.09
CA ARG A 282 -8.26 -5.71 -8.60
C ARG A 282 -9.30 -4.64 -8.25
N GLY A 283 -9.99 -4.12 -9.25
CA GLY A 283 -11.17 -3.26 -9.11
C GLY A 283 -12.48 -4.07 -9.16
N LYS A 284 -13.57 -3.41 -9.56
CA LYS A 284 -14.88 -4.06 -9.77
C LYS A 284 -15.04 -4.52 -11.22
N GLY A 285 -15.85 -5.55 -11.45
CA GLY A 285 -16.10 -6.03 -12.81
C GLY A 285 -14.81 -6.46 -13.51
N ASP A 286 -14.49 -5.82 -14.63
CA ASP A 286 -13.26 -6.10 -15.38
C ASP A 286 -12.09 -5.14 -15.08
N ASP A 287 -12.24 -4.25 -14.09
CA ASP A 287 -11.21 -3.27 -13.74
C ASP A 287 -10.00 -3.94 -13.08
N LEU A 288 -8.82 -3.60 -13.59
CA LEU A 288 -7.54 -3.99 -13.02
C LEU A 288 -6.52 -2.85 -13.21
N TRP A 289 -5.80 -2.52 -12.16
CA TRP A 289 -4.81 -1.44 -12.19
C TRP A 289 -3.41 -2.01 -12.06
N VAL A 290 -2.46 -1.48 -12.83
CA VAL A 290 -1.04 -1.83 -12.71
C VAL A 290 -0.30 -0.66 -12.07
N GLU A 291 0.41 -0.95 -10.98
CA GLU A 291 1.27 0.03 -10.34
C GLU A 291 2.53 0.26 -11.19
N SER A 292 2.47 1.32 -12.00
CA SER A 292 3.53 1.77 -12.90
C SER A 292 3.51 3.30 -13.04
N THR A 293 4.44 3.86 -13.81
CA THR A 293 4.45 5.30 -14.14
C THR A 293 4.45 5.48 -15.67
N PRO A 294 3.33 5.95 -16.27
CA PRO A 294 2.02 6.20 -15.66
C PRO A 294 1.34 4.93 -15.15
N VAL A 295 0.31 5.07 -14.31
CA VAL A 295 -0.54 3.94 -13.87
C VAL A 295 -1.30 3.41 -15.09
N LEU A 296 -1.35 2.09 -15.26
CA LEU A 296 -2.15 1.46 -16.32
C LEU A 296 -3.47 0.96 -15.77
N HIS A 297 -4.51 1.11 -16.58
CA HIS A 297 -5.84 0.59 -16.34
C HIS A 297 -6.16 -0.45 -17.40
N TYR A 298 -6.51 -1.65 -16.97
CA TYR A 298 -7.11 -2.67 -17.82
C TYR A 298 -8.61 -2.70 -17.59
N ASN A 299 -9.37 -2.57 -18.68
CA ASN A 299 -10.82 -2.73 -18.71
C ASN A 299 -11.25 -3.16 -20.11
N GLY A 300 -12.14 -4.15 -20.22
CA GLY A 300 -12.75 -4.52 -21.48
C GLY A 300 -11.75 -5.02 -22.51
N GLY A 301 -10.72 -5.73 -22.06
CA GLY A 301 -9.72 -6.34 -22.95
C GLY A 301 -8.57 -5.44 -23.40
N LYS A 302 -8.46 -4.20 -22.90
CA LYS A 302 -7.45 -3.22 -23.31
C LYS A 302 -6.78 -2.56 -22.11
N PHE A 303 -5.55 -2.11 -22.31
CA PHE A 303 -4.84 -1.24 -21.38
C PHE A 303 -4.89 0.22 -21.85
N GLU A 304 -5.03 1.14 -20.90
CA GLU A 304 -4.90 2.58 -21.10
C GLU A 304 -4.06 3.21 -19.99
N THR A 305 -3.46 4.36 -20.27
CA THR A 305 -2.70 5.13 -19.28
C THR A 305 -3.62 6.08 -18.54
N LEU A 306 -3.51 6.13 -17.22
CA LEU A 306 -4.19 7.15 -16.43
C LEU A 306 -3.51 8.52 -16.57
N PRO A 307 -4.26 9.63 -16.37
CA PRO A 307 -3.70 10.97 -16.32
C PRO A 307 -2.59 11.05 -15.27
N ALA A 308 -1.50 11.73 -15.63
CA ALA A 308 -0.43 12.03 -14.68
C ALA A 308 -0.90 13.04 -13.64
N LEU A 309 -0.34 12.94 -12.44
CA LEU A 309 -0.43 13.95 -11.39
C LEU A 309 0.83 14.81 -11.41
N ASP A 310 0.72 16.05 -10.92
CA ASP A 310 1.88 16.94 -10.74
C ASP A 310 2.94 16.35 -9.81
N LYS A 311 2.52 15.49 -8.88
CA LYS A 311 3.39 14.74 -7.96
C LYS A 311 3.31 13.25 -8.30
N PRO A 312 4.44 12.52 -8.27
CA PRO A 312 4.42 11.10 -8.53
C PRO A 312 3.59 10.36 -7.47
N ILE A 313 2.83 9.38 -7.93
CA ILE A 313 2.13 8.44 -7.05
C ILE A 313 3.17 7.52 -6.42
N ARG A 314 3.15 7.41 -5.09
CA ARG A 314 4.09 6.58 -4.31
C ARG A 314 3.52 5.22 -3.91
N ASP A 315 2.20 5.14 -3.77
CA ASP A 315 1.49 3.93 -3.39
C ASP A 315 0.08 3.97 -3.97
N LEU A 316 -0.47 2.80 -4.28
CA LEU A 316 -1.80 2.58 -4.81
C LEU A 316 -2.53 1.51 -4.01
N PHE A 317 -3.82 1.75 -3.77
CA PHE A 317 -4.72 0.81 -3.11
C PHE A 317 -6.13 0.94 -3.67
N VAL A 318 -6.92 -0.12 -3.54
CA VAL A 318 -8.31 -0.16 -4.00
C VAL A 318 -9.22 -0.30 -2.79
N SER A 319 -10.26 0.53 -2.76
CA SER A 319 -11.34 0.44 -1.76
C SER A 319 -12.21 -0.81 -1.98
N PRO A 320 -12.97 -1.28 -0.98
CA PRO A 320 -13.89 -2.40 -1.18
C PRO A 320 -14.95 -2.17 -2.27
N SER A 321 -15.27 -0.91 -2.55
CA SER A 321 -16.17 -0.49 -3.63
C SER A 321 -15.50 -0.51 -5.01
N GLY A 322 -14.22 -0.89 -5.11
CA GLY A 322 -13.46 -1.00 -6.37
C GLY A 322 -12.76 0.26 -6.83
N LYS A 323 -12.91 1.38 -6.11
CA LYS A 323 -12.30 2.65 -6.50
C LYS A 323 -10.81 2.67 -6.21
N LEU A 324 -10.03 3.10 -7.21
CA LEU A 324 -8.58 3.27 -7.10
C LEU A 324 -8.24 4.54 -6.32
N HIS A 325 -7.32 4.41 -5.38
CA HIS A 325 -6.76 5.49 -4.60
C HIS A 325 -5.23 5.48 -4.73
N GLY A 326 -4.63 6.64 -4.56
CA GLY A 326 -3.18 6.80 -4.56
C GLY A 326 -2.70 7.81 -3.54
N ILE A 327 -1.42 7.69 -3.16
CA ILE A 327 -0.72 8.70 -2.35
C ILE A 327 0.22 9.50 -3.25
N ALA A 328 -0.01 10.81 -3.37
CA ALA A 328 0.82 11.72 -4.16
C ALA A 328 1.27 12.91 -3.31
N GLY A 329 2.55 12.90 -2.89
CA GLY A 329 3.08 13.86 -1.92
C GLY A 329 2.39 13.71 -0.55
N ARG A 330 1.69 14.76 -0.10
CA ARG A 330 0.82 14.72 1.08
C ARG A 330 -0.62 14.29 0.79
N SER A 331 -1.03 14.18 -0.46
CA SER A 331 -2.45 14.03 -0.79
C SER A 331 -2.81 12.57 -0.97
N ILE A 332 -3.97 12.19 -0.43
CA ILE A 332 -4.68 10.98 -0.83
C ILE A 332 -5.61 11.39 -1.97
N VAL A 333 -5.41 10.79 -3.13
CA VAL A 333 -6.19 11.04 -4.33
C VAL A 333 -7.03 9.82 -4.67
N ARG A 334 -8.20 10.04 -5.24
CA ARG A 334 -9.09 9.01 -5.79
C ARG A 334 -9.24 9.21 -7.28
N TYR A 335 -9.11 8.14 -8.05
CA TYR A 335 -9.43 8.13 -9.47
C TYR A 335 -10.90 7.78 -9.65
N ASP A 336 -11.66 8.68 -10.27
CA ASP A 336 -13.07 8.47 -10.62
C ASP A 336 -13.39 9.29 -11.87
N GLU A 337 -14.27 8.80 -12.73
CA GLU A 337 -14.71 9.52 -13.94
C GLU A 337 -13.58 10.11 -14.80
N GLY A 338 -12.47 9.39 -14.97
CA GLY A 338 -11.36 9.86 -15.81
C GLY A 338 -10.42 10.88 -15.15
N LYS A 339 -10.62 11.24 -13.88
CA LYS A 339 -9.84 12.29 -13.19
C LYS A 339 -9.39 11.87 -11.79
N TRP A 340 -8.26 12.43 -11.36
CA TRP A 340 -7.80 12.34 -9.98
C TRP A 340 -8.41 13.48 -9.15
N THR A 341 -8.98 13.15 -7.99
CA THR A 341 -9.52 14.12 -7.04
C THR A 341 -8.88 13.91 -5.68
N THR A 342 -8.38 14.96 -5.04
CA THR A 342 -7.90 14.88 -3.66
C THR A 342 -9.08 14.67 -2.71
N ILE A 343 -9.01 13.62 -1.90
CA ILE A 343 -10.04 13.30 -0.90
C ILE A 343 -9.58 13.56 0.54
N ALA A 344 -8.26 13.63 0.76
CA ALA A 344 -7.66 13.95 2.04
C ALA A 344 -6.21 14.41 1.86
N ASN A 345 -5.66 15.08 2.87
CA ASN A 345 -4.24 15.36 2.98
C ASN A 345 -3.66 14.69 4.23
N PHE A 346 -2.37 14.42 4.22
CA PHE A 346 -1.57 14.12 5.40
C PHE A 346 -0.97 15.41 5.96
N PRO A 347 -0.64 15.46 7.26
CA PRO A 347 -0.01 16.65 7.86
C PRO A 347 1.37 16.96 7.25
N ARG A 348 2.00 15.94 6.68
CA ARG A 348 3.25 15.98 5.91
C ARG A 348 3.24 14.80 4.95
N PRO A 349 4.08 14.74 3.90
CA PRO A 349 4.25 13.49 3.13
C PRO A 349 4.50 12.34 4.11
N MET A 350 3.82 11.20 4.00
CA MET A 350 4.01 10.05 4.90
C MET A 350 4.38 8.81 4.09
N ARG A 351 5.04 7.85 4.74
CA ARG A 351 5.33 6.54 4.15
C ARG A 351 4.73 5.43 5.00
N PHE A 352 4.14 4.47 4.32
CA PHE A 352 3.58 3.26 4.91
C PHE A 352 4.14 2.06 4.14
N SER A 353 4.40 0.95 4.82
CA SER A 353 4.71 -0.30 4.12
C SER A 353 3.47 -0.92 3.49
N THR A 354 2.29 -0.62 4.04
CA THR A 354 1.00 -1.05 3.49
C THR A 354 -0.07 -0.03 3.85
N ILE A 355 -0.97 0.23 2.90
CA ILE A 355 -2.20 0.98 3.05
C ILE A 355 -3.37 0.14 2.53
N ALA A 356 -4.47 0.17 3.24
CA ALA A 356 -5.68 -0.58 2.94
C ALA A 356 -6.92 0.17 3.38
N MET A 357 -8.08 -0.24 2.89
CA MET A 357 -9.37 0.33 3.30
C MET A 357 -10.33 -0.78 3.66
N ASP A 358 -11.04 -0.64 4.79
CA ASP A 358 -12.08 -1.59 5.20
C ASP A 358 -13.45 -1.28 4.58
N GLU A 359 -14.44 -2.15 4.83
CA GLU A 359 -15.81 -2.02 4.30
C GLU A 359 -16.53 -0.74 4.78
N LYS A 360 -16.03 -0.08 5.83
CA LYS A 360 -16.55 1.20 6.34
C LYS A 360 -15.80 2.39 5.75
N GLU A 361 -14.99 2.16 4.73
CA GLU A 361 -14.10 3.14 4.10
C GLU A 361 -13.07 3.76 5.06
N THR A 362 -12.79 3.10 6.20
CA THR A 362 -11.69 3.52 7.08
C THR A 362 -10.38 3.12 6.45
N ILE A 363 -9.43 4.06 6.35
CA ILE A 363 -8.10 3.79 5.83
C ILE A 363 -7.19 3.29 6.96
N TRP A 364 -6.57 2.15 6.75
CA TRP A 364 -5.63 1.50 7.66
C TRP A 364 -4.25 1.49 7.06
N VAL A 365 -3.24 1.71 7.89
CA VAL A 365 -1.84 1.79 7.46
C VAL A 365 -0.92 1.03 8.41
N SER A 366 0.19 0.54 7.87
CA SER A 366 1.32 0.06 8.67
C SER A 366 2.17 1.26 9.11
N TYR A 367 2.06 1.65 10.38
CA TYR A 367 2.78 2.76 10.97
C TYR A 367 3.00 2.50 12.47
N SER A 368 4.23 2.14 12.85
CA SER A 368 4.58 1.69 14.23
C SER A 368 3.64 0.59 14.76
N GLY A 369 3.43 -0.44 13.94
CA GLY A 369 2.33 -1.41 14.09
C GLY A 369 1.24 -1.13 13.07
N VAL A 370 -0.02 -1.29 13.47
CA VAL A 370 -1.18 -0.88 12.65
C VAL A 370 -1.77 0.41 13.19
N SER A 371 -2.13 1.32 12.29
CA SER A 371 -2.84 2.55 12.63
C SER A 371 -4.04 2.73 11.71
N ARG A 372 -5.08 3.40 12.20
CA ARG A 372 -6.17 3.93 11.37
C ARG A 372 -5.92 5.39 11.10
N LEU A 373 -6.25 5.87 9.90
CA LEU A 373 -6.18 7.28 9.60
C LEU A 373 -7.44 7.97 10.13
N ARG A 374 -7.24 8.98 10.98
CA ARG A 374 -8.30 9.82 11.55
C ARG A 374 -8.12 11.27 11.17
N GLU A 375 -9.23 11.97 11.05
CA GLU A 375 -9.21 13.42 10.89
C GLU A 375 -8.49 14.07 12.09
N THR A 376 -7.62 15.01 11.77
CA THR A 376 -6.85 15.81 12.71
C THR A 376 -6.94 17.27 12.30
N GLN A 377 -6.42 18.17 13.14
CA GLN A 377 -6.25 19.56 12.78
C GLN A 377 -5.47 19.70 11.45
N SER A 378 -5.91 20.62 10.60
CA SER A 378 -5.24 20.95 9.34
C SER A 378 -3.77 21.29 9.58
N ALA A 379 -2.89 20.75 8.76
CA ALA A 379 -1.48 21.13 8.72
C ALA A 379 -1.17 22.14 7.61
N ASP A 380 -2.19 22.56 6.86
CA ASP A 380 -2.02 23.60 5.87
C ASP A 380 -1.75 24.94 6.59
N PRO A 381 -0.84 25.76 6.05
CA PRO A 381 -0.47 27.04 6.65
C PRO A 381 -1.63 28.04 6.51
N GLU A 382 -2.57 27.97 7.45
CA GLU A 382 -3.54 29.03 7.72
C GLU A 382 -2.82 30.27 8.28
N ASP A 383 -3.51 31.41 8.34
CA ASP A 383 -2.98 32.68 8.84
C ASP A 383 -2.51 32.61 10.32
N HIS A 384 -2.76 31.49 11.00
CA HIS A 384 -2.39 31.23 12.40
C HIS A 384 -1.29 30.17 12.58
N CYS A 385 -0.59 29.74 11.51
CA CYS A 385 0.50 28.80 11.65
C CYS A 385 1.69 29.40 12.43
N THR A 386 1.99 28.86 13.61
CA THR A 386 3.09 29.33 14.48
C THR A 386 4.44 28.71 14.14
N THR A 387 4.47 27.64 13.34
CA THR A 387 5.69 26.92 12.95
C THR A 387 5.69 26.63 11.44
N PRO A 388 5.79 27.67 10.58
CA PRO A 388 5.87 27.46 9.14
C PRO A 388 7.18 26.75 8.78
N PHE A 389 7.07 25.74 7.92
CA PHE A 389 8.17 24.86 7.57
C PHE A 389 8.08 24.43 6.11
N VAL A 390 9.19 24.50 5.37
CA VAL A 390 9.25 24.05 3.99
C VAL A 390 9.83 22.64 3.96
N TYR A 391 8.98 21.65 3.71
CA TYR A 391 9.45 20.30 3.36
C TYR A 391 10.12 20.35 1.98
N LEU A 392 11.33 19.79 1.87
CA LEU A 392 12.03 19.70 0.58
C LEU A 392 11.82 18.31 -0.03
N TYR A 393 12.48 17.30 0.54
CA TYR A 393 12.48 15.96 0.00
C TYR A 393 12.91 14.93 1.04
N GLU A 394 12.82 13.68 0.64
CA GLU A 394 13.25 12.55 1.44
C GLU A 394 14.68 12.16 1.13
N VAL A 395 15.44 11.88 2.17
CA VAL A 395 16.86 11.56 2.08
C VAL A 395 17.01 10.09 1.76
N SER A 396 17.80 9.79 0.72
CA SER A 396 18.18 8.42 0.40
C SER A 396 18.84 7.73 1.58
N TRP A 397 18.40 6.51 1.89
CA TRP A 397 19.02 5.65 2.91
C TRP A 397 20.49 5.33 2.59
N LYS A 398 20.92 5.49 1.33
CA LYS A 398 22.31 5.31 0.90
C LYS A 398 23.23 6.45 1.33
N ASN A 399 22.69 7.62 1.68
CA ASN A 399 23.49 8.74 2.15
C ASN A 399 23.99 8.45 3.57
N ASP A 400 25.21 8.87 3.90
CA ASP A 400 25.73 8.75 5.27
C ASP A 400 24.91 9.63 6.25
N ALA A 401 24.90 9.26 7.53
CA ALA A 401 24.23 10.03 8.59
C ALA A 401 24.78 11.46 8.72
N LYS A 402 26.02 11.71 8.31
CA LYS A 402 26.68 13.04 8.35
C LYS A 402 26.62 13.78 7.01
N TYR A 403 25.92 13.26 6.00
CA TYR A 403 25.84 13.88 4.68
C TYR A 403 25.38 15.35 4.76
N THR A 404 26.05 16.27 4.05
CA THR A 404 25.87 17.73 4.24
C THR A 404 24.98 18.40 3.18
N TYR A 405 24.42 17.62 2.25
CA TYR A 405 23.52 18.11 1.20
C TYR A 405 24.09 19.31 0.42
N PRO A 406 25.33 19.23 -0.11
CA PRO A 406 26.04 20.37 -0.68
C PRO A 406 25.27 21.05 -1.83
N THR A 407 24.54 20.28 -2.65
CA THR A 407 23.72 20.83 -3.74
C THR A 407 22.57 21.69 -3.22
N THR A 408 21.85 21.21 -2.19
CA THR A 408 20.75 21.96 -1.57
C THR A 408 21.25 23.15 -0.79
N ALA A 409 22.33 22.99 -0.02
CA ALA A 409 22.98 24.09 0.68
C ALA A 409 23.44 25.18 -0.31
N LYS A 410 24.03 24.79 -1.44
CA LYS A 410 24.41 25.72 -2.52
C LYS A 410 23.20 26.41 -3.14
N ALA A 411 22.11 25.70 -3.42
CA ALA A 411 20.90 26.31 -3.96
C ALA A 411 20.30 27.34 -2.99
N LEU A 412 20.25 27.03 -1.69
CA LEU A 412 19.74 27.94 -0.66
C LEU A 412 20.70 29.09 -0.34
N SER A 413 22.01 28.93 -0.59
CA SER A 413 23.03 29.95 -0.27
C SER A 413 22.83 31.30 -0.96
N THR A 414 22.07 31.32 -2.07
CA THR A 414 21.75 32.51 -2.84
C THR A 414 20.38 33.10 -2.50
N PHE A 415 19.65 32.51 -1.54
CA PHE A 415 18.35 33.01 -1.11
C PHE A 415 18.50 34.34 -0.35
N PRO A 416 17.72 35.38 -0.67
CA PRO A 416 17.69 36.61 0.12
C PRO A 416 17.30 36.31 1.57
N ALA A 417 18.09 36.77 2.54
CA ALA A 417 17.94 36.42 3.96
C ALA A 417 18.17 34.93 4.29
N VAL A 418 19.13 34.27 3.62
CA VAL A 418 19.57 32.90 3.96
C VAL A 418 19.98 32.73 5.43
N ALA A 419 20.47 33.77 6.09
CA ALA A 419 20.81 33.76 7.52
C ALA A 419 19.61 33.48 8.43
N ASP A 420 18.40 33.69 7.93
CA ASP A 420 17.14 33.42 8.64
C ASP A 420 16.57 32.04 8.35
N LEU A 421 17.21 31.26 7.47
CA LEU A 421 16.82 29.89 7.15
C LEU A 421 17.59 28.90 8.02
N GLY A 422 16.89 27.89 8.53
CA GLY A 422 17.54 26.71 9.11
C GLY A 422 17.29 25.48 8.24
N LEU A 423 18.31 25.04 7.50
CA LEU A 423 18.28 23.74 6.82
C LEU A 423 18.41 22.64 7.87
N VAL A 424 17.44 21.73 7.89
CA VAL A 424 17.37 20.68 8.91
C VAL A 424 17.11 19.32 8.29
N GLU A 425 17.83 18.32 8.82
CA GLU A 425 17.50 16.91 8.62
C GLU A 425 16.80 16.37 9.86
N TYR A 426 15.77 15.55 9.69
CA TYR A 426 15.02 14.95 10.79
C TYR A 426 14.55 13.53 10.44
N TYR A 427 14.20 12.74 11.46
CA TYR A 427 13.81 11.33 11.30
C TYR A 427 12.35 11.10 11.67
N GLU A 428 11.52 11.03 10.62
CA GLU A 428 10.06 11.08 10.58
C GLU A 428 9.19 9.81 10.59
N ASP A 429 9.72 8.59 10.46
CA ASP A 429 9.26 7.55 9.47
C ASP A 429 10.19 7.39 8.25
N GLY A 430 11.33 8.08 8.30
CA GLY A 430 12.31 8.17 7.24
C GLY A 430 13.17 9.40 7.44
N ARG A 431 14.38 9.42 6.85
CA ARG A 431 15.24 10.60 6.90
C ARG A 431 14.70 11.64 5.91
N ARG A 432 14.51 12.87 6.37
CA ARG A 432 13.88 13.94 5.60
C ARG A 432 14.68 15.22 5.70
N LEU A 433 14.58 16.05 4.68
CA LEU A 433 15.20 17.38 4.63
C LEU A 433 14.13 18.46 4.50
N GLY A 434 14.30 19.56 5.22
CA GLY A 434 13.44 20.72 5.12
C GLY A 434 14.09 22.00 5.63
N VAL A 435 13.36 23.10 5.55
CA VAL A 435 13.82 24.44 5.93
C VAL A 435 12.84 25.03 6.94
N THR A 436 13.38 25.40 8.09
CA THR A 436 12.67 26.25 9.06
C THR A 436 12.64 27.68 8.54
N VAL A 437 11.47 28.30 8.56
CA VAL A 437 11.23 29.68 8.11
C VAL A 437 10.49 30.46 9.19
N LYS A 438 10.55 31.79 9.14
CA LYS A 438 9.94 32.69 10.13
C LYS A 438 8.47 33.02 9.81
N SER A 439 8.07 32.94 8.55
CA SER A 439 6.72 33.28 8.12
C SER A 439 6.28 32.48 6.89
N LYS A 440 4.98 32.54 6.59
CA LYS A 440 4.38 31.92 5.41
C LYS A 440 4.97 32.49 4.11
N GLU A 441 5.11 33.81 4.03
CA GLU A 441 5.63 34.54 2.87
C GLU A 441 7.10 34.16 2.62
N GLN A 442 7.90 34.03 3.68
CA GLN A 442 9.28 33.53 3.55
C GLN A 442 9.29 32.08 3.05
N GLY A 443 8.39 31.23 3.54
CA GLY A 443 8.23 29.86 3.07
C GLY A 443 7.86 29.76 1.58
N GLU A 444 6.91 30.58 1.12
CA GLU A 444 6.51 30.68 -0.29
C GLU A 444 7.66 31.17 -1.17
N ALA A 445 8.43 32.16 -0.70
CA ALA A 445 9.62 32.64 -1.39
C ALA A 445 10.72 31.54 -1.48
N VAL A 446 10.94 30.77 -0.40
CA VAL A 446 11.86 29.63 -0.41
C VAL A 446 11.41 28.56 -1.41
N ILE A 447 10.12 28.25 -1.47
CA ILE A 447 9.56 27.30 -2.46
C ILE A 447 9.82 27.76 -3.88
N ALA A 448 9.54 29.02 -4.19
CA ALA A 448 9.78 29.59 -5.51
C ALA A 448 11.28 29.53 -5.86
N HIS A 449 12.15 29.88 -4.91
CA HIS A 449 13.61 29.82 -5.08
C HIS A 449 14.11 28.40 -5.33
N VAL A 450 13.65 27.42 -4.55
CA VAL A 450 14.03 26.02 -4.72
C VAL A 450 13.56 25.49 -6.07
N LYS A 451 12.31 25.76 -6.49
CA LYS A 451 11.80 25.34 -7.80
C LYS A 451 12.59 25.94 -8.98
N ALA A 452 13.09 27.17 -8.83
CA ALA A 452 13.90 27.81 -9.85
C ALA A 452 15.34 27.27 -9.94
N ASN A 453 15.90 26.79 -8.82
CA ASN A 453 17.32 26.43 -8.71
C ASN A 453 17.57 24.92 -8.58
N MET A 454 16.55 24.12 -8.32
CA MET A 454 16.62 22.68 -8.16
C MET A 454 15.57 22.02 -9.05
N LYS A 455 16.04 21.22 -10.01
CA LYS A 455 15.19 20.54 -10.97
C LYS A 455 14.44 19.38 -10.30
N ASP A 456 13.19 19.16 -10.70
CA ASP A 456 12.36 18.01 -10.30
C ASP A 456 12.06 17.95 -8.77
N GLU A 457 12.32 19.03 -8.04
CA GLU A 457 11.97 19.15 -6.63
C GLU A 457 10.55 19.70 -6.45
N HIS A 458 9.85 19.15 -5.46
CA HIS A 458 8.46 19.51 -5.15
C HIS A 458 8.36 20.00 -3.70
N PRO A 459 8.99 21.15 -3.35
CA PRO A 459 8.95 21.65 -1.99
C PRO A 459 7.54 22.10 -1.61
N GLU A 460 7.18 21.92 -0.35
CA GLU A 460 5.85 22.24 0.15
C GLU A 460 5.90 22.94 1.51
N LEU A 461 5.08 23.98 1.68
CA LEU A 461 4.91 24.66 2.96
C LEU A 461 3.92 23.86 3.82
N ILE A 462 4.28 23.63 5.08
CA ILE A 462 3.46 22.99 6.10
C ILE A 462 3.55 23.75 7.42
N CYS A 463 2.55 23.56 8.27
CA CYS A 463 2.64 23.93 9.67
C CYS A 463 3.18 22.78 10.52
N TYR A 464 4.49 22.79 10.79
CA TYR A 464 5.17 21.64 11.40
C TYR A 464 6.49 22.00 12.06
N ALA A 465 6.77 21.39 13.21
CA ALA A 465 8.05 21.49 13.91
C ALA A 465 8.68 20.09 14.05
N PRO A 466 9.80 19.81 13.33
CA PRO A 466 10.47 18.52 13.44
C PRO A 466 10.93 18.21 14.86
N ARG A 467 10.82 16.94 15.27
CA ARG A 467 11.39 16.47 16.55
C ARG A 467 12.89 16.22 16.41
N SER A 468 13.69 16.82 17.28
CA SER A 468 15.16 16.63 17.36
C SER A 468 15.90 16.73 16.01
N PRO A 469 15.71 17.82 15.23
CA PRO A 469 16.38 17.97 13.95
C PRO A 469 17.89 18.15 14.09
N ARG A 470 18.64 17.62 13.13
CA ARG A 470 20.04 17.97 12.87
C ARG A 470 20.09 19.22 12.00
N VAL A 471 20.60 20.31 12.56
CA VAL A 471 20.82 21.55 11.82
C VAL A 471 22.04 21.39 10.89
N ILE A 472 21.89 21.84 9.65
CA ILE A 472 22.93 21.84 8.62
C ILE A 472 23.26 23.29 8.29
N GLU A 473 24.53 23.65 8.39
CA GLU A 473 25.00 25.02 8.13
C GLU A 473 24.80 25.38 6.64
N ILE A 474 24.18 26.53 6.37
CA ILE A 474 24.12 27.13 5.04
C ILE A 474 25.07 28.33 5.05
N LYS A 475 26.13 28.28 4.23
CA LYS A 475 27.03 29.41 4.04
C LYS A 475 26.47 30.30 2.94
N ALA A 476 26.27 31.59 3.20
CA ALA A 476 25.87 32.54 2.18
C ALA A 476 26.86 32.54 1.02
N ALA A 477 26.36 32.56 -0.22
CA ALA A 477 27.20 32.75 -1.39
C ALA A 477 27.82 34.15 -1.33
N LYS A 478 29.13 34.23 -1.50
CA LYS A 478 29.85 35.52 -1.57
C LYS A 478 29.56 36.26 -2.87
#